data_AF-A0A4Q2UE47-F1
#
_entry.id   AF-A0A4Q2UE47-F1
#
_cell.length_a   1.000
_cell.length_b   1.000
_cell.length_c   1.000
_cell.angle_alpha   90.00
_cell.angle_beta   90.00
_cell.angle_gamma   90.00
#
_symmetry.space_group_name_H-M   'P 1'
#
loop_
_entity.id
_entity.type
_entity.pdbx_description
1 polymer ?
#
loop_
_entity_poly.entity_id
_entity_poly.type
_entity_poly.pdbx_seq_one_letter_code
_entity_poly.pdbx_strand_id
1 'polypeptide(L)'
;MDRQHVRAVYRWTDGEDTTITFDLALSGDRVVDRATFFGFTGQMPSSFYPFVLLADGRIDFGSDYADEEVRFISTDIRDRPVRLGELMTTREKGDDGRFTGWTYRCIRLDPV
;
A
#
# COMPACT_ATOMS: atom_id res chain seq x y z
N MET A 1 14.04 -13.27 15.34
CA MET A 1 13.34 -13.58 14.08
C MET A 1 14.03 -12.81 12.99
N ASP A 2 14.41 -13.49 11.91
CA ASP A 2 15.10 -12.85 10.79
C ASP A 2 14.14 -11.91 10.06
N ARG A 3 14.67 -10.75 9.66
CA ARG A 3 13.94 -9.76 8.86
C ARG A 3 14.27 -10.00 7.40
N GLN A 4 13.24 -10.07 6.56
CA GLN A 4 13.38 -10.18 5.12
C GLN A 4 12.91 -8.89 4.46
N HIS A 5 13.66 -8.40 3.47
CA HIS A 5 13.22 -7.30 2.62
C HIS A 5 12.65 -7.89 1.33
N VAL A 6 11.46 -7.45 0.93
CA VAL A 6 10.77 -7.91 -0.28
C VAL A 6 10.11 -6.75 -1.00
N ARG A 7 9.94 -6.90 -2.31
CA ARG A 7 9.09 -6.09 -3.17
C ARG A 7 7.83 -6.88 -3.48
N ALA A 8 6.72 -6.48 -2.90
CA ALA A 8 5.40 -7.04 -3.13
C ALA A 8 4.65 -6.24 -4.20
N VAL A 9 4.14 -6.91 -5.25
CA VAL A 9 3.30 -6.28 -6.26
C VAL A 9 1.88 -6.76 -6.09
N TYR A 10 0.96 -5.81 -5.98
CA TYR A 10 -0.46 -6.03 -5.78
C TYR A 10 -1.24 -5.51 -6.98
N ARG A 11 -2.12 -6.33 -7.58
CA ARG A 11 -2.96 -5.96 -8.72
C ARG A 11 -4.40 -5.75 -8.28
N TRP A 12 -5.03 -4.67 -8.74
CA TRP A 12 -6.45 -4.41 -8.49
C TRP A 12 -7.31 -5.55 -9.06
N THR A 13 -8.27 -6.05 -8.29
CA THR A 13 -9.08 -7.21 -8.69
C THR A 13 -10.12 -6.89 -9.77
N ASP A 14 -10.56 -5.63 -9.85
CA ASP A 14 -11.76 -5.24 -10.61
C ASP A 14 -11.46 -4.31 -11.80
N GLY A 15 -10.19 -4.08 -12.15
CA GLY A 15 -9.82 -3.23 -13.28
C GLY A 15 -8.54 -3.67 -14.00
N GLU A 16 -8.36 -3.16 -15.23
CA GLU A 16 -7.27 -3.58 -16.10
C GLU A 16 -5.90 -3.12 -15.56
N ASP A 17 -5.01 -4.09 -15.37
CA ASP A 17 -3.55 -4.03 -15.08
C ASP A 17 -3.03 -3.00 -14.06
N THR A 18 -3.92 -2.42 -13.28
CA THR A 18 -3.62 -1.44 -12.25
C THR A 18 -2.89 -2.13 -11.09
N THR A 19 -1.64 -1.76 -10.84
CA THR A 19 -0.80 -2.36 -9.79
C THR A 19 -0.28 -1.34 -8.80
N ILE A 20 -0.04 -1.81 -7.58
CA ILE A 20 0.60 -1.10 -6.49
C ILE A 20 1.79 -1.94 -6.01
N THR A 21 2.97 -1.33 -5.91
CA THR A 21 4.21 -2.04 -5.52
C THR A 21 4.74 -1.57 -4.19
N PHE A 22 4.86 -2.47 -3.21
CA PHE A 22 5.37 -2.25 -1.87
C PHE A 22 6.77 -2.83 -1.66
N ASP A 23 7.77 -2.01 -1.36
CA ASP A 23 9.03 -2.49 -0.77
C ASP A 23 8.81 -2.61 0.74
N LEU A 24 8.87 -3.81 1.32
CA LEU A 24 8.47 -4.13 2.69
C LEU A 24 9.59 -4.85 3.44
N ALA A 25 9.71 -4.54 4.73
CA ALA A 25 10.42 -5.37 5.68
C ALA A 25 9.42 -6.30 6.38
N LEU A 26 9.66 -7.60 6.32
CA LEU A 26 8.82 -8.63 6.90
C LEU A 26 9.52 -9.32 8.09
N SER A 27 8.75 -9.67 9.12
CA SER A 27 9.13 -10.66 10.13
C SER A 27 8.19 -11.85 10.01
N GLY A 28 8.72 -12.97 9.51
CA GLY A 28 7.86 -14.02 8.97
C GLY A 28 7.12 -13.51 7.73
N ASP A 29 5.81 -13.47 7.78
CA ASP A 29 4.94 -12.97 6.71
C ASP A 29 4.24 -11.66 7.06
N ARG A 30 4.64 -10.99 8.15
CA ARG A 30 4.00 -9.75 8.61
C ARG A 30 4.91 -8.56 8.39
N VAL A 31 4.32 -7.44 7.99
CA VAL A 31 5.04 -6.16 7.89
C VAL A 31 5.57 -5.77 9.26
N VAL A 32 6.86 -5.43 9.32
CA VAL A 32 7.51 -4.97 10.55
C VAL A 32 6.98 -3.58 10.92
N ASP A 33 6.52 -3.43 12.15
CA ASP A 33 6.04 -2.17 12.68
C ASP A 33 7.14 -1.09 12.74
N ARG A 34 6.74 0.17 12.54
CA ARG A 34 7.56 1.38 12.72
C ARG A 34 8.74 1.59 11.75
N ALA A 35 8.87 0.81 10.69
CA ALA A 35 9.71 1.23 9.54
C ALA A 35 8.93 2.29 8.75
N THR A 36 9.36 3.55 8.83
CA THR A 36 8.60 4.71 8.32
C THR A 36 8.64 4.84 6.80
N PHE A 37 9.55 4.12 6.13
CA PHE A 37 9.82 4.36 4.72
C PHE A 37 9.78 3.08 3.91
N PHE A 38 8.89 3.13 2.94
CA PHE A 38 8.72 2.14 1.90
C PHE A 38 8.55 2.97 0.62
N GLY A 39 9.30 2.65 -0.44
CA GLY A 39 9.21 3.34 -1.73
C GLY A 39 8.23 2.60 -2.63
N PHE A 40 7.29 3.33 -3.25
CA PHE A 40 6.23 2.73 -4.05
C PHE A 40 6.08 3.41 -5.40
N THR A 41 5.65 2.63 -6.39
CA THR A 41 5.10 3.12 -7.66
C THR A 41 3.88 2.28 -8.01
N GLY A 42 2.82 2.94 -8.48
CA GLY A 42 1.59 2.25 -8.83
C GLY A 42 0.53 3.15 -9.42
N GLN A 43 -0.39 2.53 -10.15
CA GLN A 43 -1.59 3.16 -10.66
C GLN A 43 -2.72 2.90 -9.66
N MET A 44 -3.46 3.93 -9.28
CA MET A 44 -4.81 3.82 -8.72
C MET A 44 -5.80 4.29 -9.80
N PRO A 45 -7.09 3.92 -9.74
CA PRO A 45 -8.07 4.35 -10.74
C PRO A 45 -8.24 5.88 -10.85
N SER A 46 -7.85 6.63 -9.81
CA SER A 46 -8.09 8.08 -9.69
C SER A 46 -6.84 8.97 -9.59
N SER A 47 -5.62 8.43 -9.41
CA SER A 47 -4.38 9.23 -9.22
C SER A 47 -3.10 8.41 -9.42
N PHE A 48 -1.99 9.07 -9.77
CA PHE A 48 -0.71 8.45 -10.16
C PHE A 48 0.49 9.20 -9.59
N TYR A 49 1.06 8.78 -8.46
CA TYR A 49 2.28 9.36 -7.88
C TYR A 49 3.04 8.36 -7.01
N PRO A 50 4.35 8.57 -6.74
CA PRO A 50 4.99 7.91 -5.60
C PRO A 50 4.20 8.20 -4.33
N PHE A 51 4.11 7.21 -3.46
CA PHE A 51 3.49 7.39 -2.15
C PHE A 51 4.40 6.85 -1.04
N VAL A 52 4.01 7.05 0.21
CA VAL A 52 4.64 6.43 1.39
C VAL A 52 3.58 5.76 2.27
N LEU A 53 3.89 4.59 2.83
CA LEU A 53 3.05 3.91 3.80
C LEU A 53 3.49 4.35 5.19
N LEU A 54 2.69 5.21 5.79
CA LEU A 54 2.89 5.76 7.11
C LEU A 54 2.82 4.68 8.20
N ALA A 55 3.34 5.02 9.38
CA ALA A 55 3.39 4.14 10.54
C ALA A 55 2.02 3.61 10.99
N ASP A 56 0.94 4.33 10.67
CA ASP A 56 -0.44 4.01 11.03
C ASP A 56 -1.23 3.26 9.93
N GLY A 57 -0.56 2.86 8.84
CA GLY A 57 -1.20 2.14 7.74
C GLY A 57 -1.90 3.05 6.71
N ARG A 58 -1.74 4.37 6.80
CA ARG A 58 -2.15 5.29 5.74
C ARG A 58 -1.10 5.38 4.63
N ILE A 59 -1.57 5.60 3.42
CA ILE A 59 -0.82 5.86 2.21
C ILE A 59 -0.90 7.37 1.90
N ASP A 60 0.25 8.00 1.72
CA ASP A 60 0.41 9.43 1.43
C ASP A 60 1.09 9.63 0.06
N PHE A 61 0.39 10.26 -0.89
CA PHE A 61 0.78 10.40 -2.31
C PHE A 61 1.63 11.65 -2.58
N GLY A 62 2.77 11.79 -1.91
CA GLY A 62 3.75 12.81 -2.29
C GLY A 62 3.31 14.24 -2.01
N SER A 63 2.61 14.47 -0.89
CA SER A 63 2.37 15.81 -0.31
C SER A 63 3.64 16.57 0.11
N ASP A 64 4.82 16.06 -0.25
CA ASP A 64 6.14 16.65 -0.03
C ASP A 64 6.39 17.17 1.41
N TYR A 65 5.72 16.57 2.40
CA TYR A 65 5.85 16.93 3.81
C TYR A 65 5.44 18.37 4.17
N ALA A 66 4.65 19.08 3.34
CA ALA A 66 4.43 20.52 3.52
C ALA A 66 2.99 21.04 3.40
N ASP A 67 2.05 20.29 2.82
CA ASP A 67 0.71 20.83 2.52
C ASP A 67 -0.36 20.21 3.42
N GLU A 68 -1.24 21.00 4.05
CA GLU A 68 -2.24 20.49 5.01
C GLU A 68 -3.54 20.00 4.34
N GLU A 69 -3.65 20.12 3.00
CA GLU A 69 -4.77 19.59 2.20
C GLU A 69 -4.62 18.09 1.82
N VAL A 70 -3.65 17.36 2.42
CA VAL A 70 -3.26 15.99 2.01
C VAL A 70 -4.42 15.00 1.99
N ARG A 71 -4.64 14.40 0.82
CA ARG A 71 -5.47 13.21 0.65
C ARG A 71 -4.71 11.97 1.11
N PHE A 72 -5.29 11.24 2.07
CA PHE A 72 -4.77 9.97 2.54
C PHE A 72 -5.68 8.81 2.13
N ILE A 73 -5.06 7.68 1.80
CA ILE A 73 -5.76 6.43 1.55
C ILE A 73 -5.37 5.44 2.65
N SER A 74 -6.33 4.85 3.36
CA SER A 74 -6.02 3.83 4.37
C SER A 74 -5.83 2.46 3.71
N THR A 75 -4.97 1.61 4.26
CA THR A 75 -4.83 0.20 3.84
C THR A 75 -4.77 -0.76 5.04
N ASP A 76 -5.18 -2.01 4.82
CA ASP A 76 -5.13 -3.11 5.80
C ASP A 76 -3.85 -3.96 5.72
N ILE A 77 -2.87 -3.59 4.88
CA ILE A 77 -1.69 -4.44 4.60
C ILE A 77 -0.90 -4.87 5.84
N ARG A 78 -0.90 -4.06 6.90
CA ARG A 78 -0.22 -4.38 8.17
C ARG A 78 -0.98 -5.40 9.01
N ASP A 79 -2.30 -5.45 8.88
CA ASP A 79 -3.18 -6.36 9.61
C ASP A 79 -3.27 -7.74 8.96
N ARG A 80 -2.61 -7.92 7.81
CA ARG A 80 -2.68 -9.12 6.98
C ARG A 80 -1.29 -9.74 6.75
N PRO A 81 -1.22 -11.05 6.44
CA PRO A 81 0.02 -11.63 5.96
C PRO A 81 0.36 -11.07 4.57
N VAL A 82 1.64 -11.10 4.20
CA VAL A 82 2.12 -10.73 2.87
C VAL A 82 2.59 -12.01 2.18
N ARG A 83 1.73 -12.54 1.30
CA ARG A 83 1.93 -13.81 0.59
C ARG A 83 1.34 -13.72 -0.82
N LEU A 84 1.87 -14.51 -1.76
CA LEU A 84 1.27 -14.61 -3.10
C LEU A 84 -0.21 -15.02 -3.00
N GLY A 85 -1.05 -14.31 -3.75
CA GLY A 85 -2.50 -14.50 -3.78
C GLY A 85 -3.26 -13.81 -2.64
N GLU A 86 -2.59 -13.33 -1.59
CA GLU A 86 -3.24 -12.63 -0.48
C GLU A 86 -3.84 -11.31 -0.93
N LEU A 87 -4.97 -10.94 -0.32
CA LEU A 87 -5.67 -9.70 -0.62
C LEU A 87 -5.28 -8.62 0.38
N MET A 88 -5.17 -7.40 -0.12
CA MET A 88 -5.20 -6.19 0.70
C MET A 88 -6.31 -5.28 0.20
N THR A 89 -6.77 -4.37 1.04
CA THR A 89 -7.74 -3.34 0.69
C THR A 89 -7.14 -1.97 0.89
N THR A 90 -7.57 -1.03 0.06
CA THR A 90 -7.38 0.40 0.27
C THR A 90 -8.74 1.08 0.35
N ARG A 91 -8.82 2.20 1.07
CA ARG A 91 -10.02 3.04 1.11
C ARG A 91 -9.69 4.52 1.18
N GLU A 92 -10.43 5.32 0.43
CA GLU A 92 -10.36 6.78 0.43
C GLU A 92 -11.71 7.33 0.91
N LYS A 93 -11.67 8.37 1.73
CA LYS A 93 -12.88 9.11 2.12
C LYS A 93 -13.06 10.25 1.12
N GLY A 94 -14.16 10.22 0.36
CA GLY A 94 -14.53 11.30 -0.54
C GLY A 94 -15.04 12.54 0.20
N ASP A 95 -15.13 13.65 -0.53
CA ASP A 95 -15.61 14.94 -0.01
C ASP A 95 -17.07 14.88 0.49
N ASP A 96 -17.85 13.92 -0.03
CA ASP A 96 -19.23 13.63 0.39
C ASP A 96 -19.32 12.81 1.69
N GLY A 97 -18.16 12.48 2.28
CA GLY A 97 -18.03 11.68 3.49
C GLY A 97 -18.17 10.17 3.29
N ARG A 98 -18.43 9.70 2.06
CA ARG A 98 -18.50 8.27 1.74
C ARG A 98 -17.11 7.70 1.54
N PHE A 99 -16.98 6.40 1.81
CA PHE A 99 -15.75 5.67 1.55
C PHE A 99 -15.85 4.92 0.24
N THR A 100 -14.84 5.09 -0.61
CA THR A 100 -14.61 4.25 -1.78
C THR A 100 -13.46 3.31 -1.46
N GLY A 101 -13.61 2.03 -1.79
CA GLY A 101 -12.61 1.01 -1.49
C GLY A 101 -12.20 0.21 -2.72
N TRP A 102 -10.97 -0.26 -2.72
CA TRP A 102 -10.40 -1.08 -3.79
C TRP A 102 -9.68 -2.28 -3.18
N THR A 103 -9.79 -3.44 -3.82
CA THR A 103 -9.15 -4.68 -3.36
C THR A 103 -8.03 -5.06 -4.31
N TYR A 104 -6.87 -5.38 -3.77
CA TYR A 104 -5.71 -5.78 -4.56
C TYR A 104 -5.22 -7.16 -4.14
N ARG A 105 -4.78 -7.94 -5.11
CA ARG A 105 -4.20 -9.27 -4.91
C ARG A 105 -2.69 -9.21 -5.09
N CYS A 106 -1.93 -9.76 -4.15
CA CYS A 106 -0.50 -9.94 -4.31
C CYS A 106 -0.22 -10.92 -5.46
N ILE A 107 0.43 -10.46 -6.52
CA ILE A 107 0.77 -11.25 -7.71
C ILE A 107 2.27 -11.55 -7.81
N ARG A 108 3.12 -10.83 -7.06
CA ARG A 108 4.57 -11.01 -7.06
C ARG A 108 5.18 -10.65 -5.71
N LEU A 109 6.21 -11.39 -5.29
CA LEU A 109 7.02 -11.15 -4.11
C LEU A 109 8.48 -11.42 -4.46
N ASP A 110 9.26 -10.36 -4.66
CA ASP A 110 10.67 -10.44 -5.03
C ASP A 110 11.55 -10.10 -3.82
N PRO A 111 12.59 -10.87 -3.47
CA PRO A 111 13.57 -10.43 -2.47
C PRO A 111 14.25 -9.12 -2.90
N VAL A 112 14.52 -8.22 -1.95
CA VAL A 112 15.23 -6.94 -2.15
C VAL A 112 16.53 -6.92 -1.37
#